data_AF-E9B0C1-F1
#
_entry.id   AF-E9B0C1-F1
#
_cell.length_a   1.000
_cell.length_b   1.000
_cell.length_c   1.000
_cell.angle_alpha   90.00
_cell.angle_beta   90.00
_cell.angle_gamma   90.00
#
_symmetry.space_group_name_H-M   'P 1'
#
loop_
_entity.id
_entity.type
_entity.pdbx_description
1 polymer ?
#
loop_
_entity_poly.entity_id
_entity_poly.type
_entity_poly.pdbx_seq_one_letter_code
_entity_poly.pdbx_strand_id
1 'polypeptide(L)'
;MGYGTRLSILPLCGGCRRWFSGCGTGSILGTTTMSGNLLKTLQEDLRNENELRTKGIGETLQNYVHRAELSHMESPEADEAFSKSLDAKVDDLFAHIPLPQDPMKVALALTDEEVKEEAAAEFVKEAVREMYWRKLDAKQAEELRLKGAEKKLQKQGASQYFEERREEERLRERASTQLVAQPLAVEPHSPVGKVVTASPLQNLDSTLSAEELREELAAMKANVSRLEELLRYKT
;
A
#
# COMPACT_ATOMS: atom_id res chain seq x y z
N MET A 1 -8.41 -40.75 33.38
CA MET A 1 -7.16 -41.50 33.09
C MET A 1 -6.61 -41.00 31.77
N GLY A 2 -5.33 -40.65 31.76
CA GLY A 2 -4.66 -39.98 30.64
C GLY A 2 -3.53 -39.15 31.24
N TYR A 3 -2.41 -39.80 31.49
CA TYR A 3 -1.26 -39.26 32.23
C TYR A 3 -0.58 -38.14 31.45
N GLY A 4 -0.18 -37.10 32.17
CA GLY A 4 0.74 -36.09 31.65
C GLY A 4 2.19 -36.57 31.71
N THR A 5 3.00 -36.06 30.77
CA THR A 5 4.46 -36.02 30.91
C THR A 5 4.97 -34.72 30.30
N ARG A 6 5.84 -34.07 31.08
CA ARG A 6 6.45 -32.77 30.83
C ARG A 6 7.63 -32.87 29.84
N LEU A 7 7.76 -31.79 29.07
CA LEU A 7 8.96 -31.05 28.63
C LEU A 7 10.31 -31.78 28.55
N SER A 8 10.96 -31.64 27.39
CA SER A 8 12.39 -31.30 27.31
C SER A 8 12.66 -30.52 26.01
N ILE A 9 13.00 -29.24 26.17
CA ILE A 9 13.71 -28.42 25.20
C ILE A 9 15.20 -28.56 25.55
N LEU A 10 16.06 -28.77 24.54
CA LEU A 10 17.51 -28.48 24.46
C LEU A 10 18.08 -29.15 23.17
N PRO A 11 19.23 -28.76 22.63
CA PRO A 11 19.72 -27.41 22.30
C PRO A 11 20.16 -27.26 20.83
N LEU A 12 20.42 -26.00 20.44
CA LEU A 12 21.23 -25.61 19.28
C LEU A 12 22.64 -26.26 19.31
N CYS A 13 23.05 -26.83 18.18
CA CYS A 13 24.42 -26.87 17.62
C CYS A 13 24.27 -27.47 16.20
N GLY A 14 24.57 -26.80 15.08
CA GLY A 14 25.87 -26.25 14.75
C GLY A 14 26.78 -27.35 14.17
N GLY A 15 26.67 -27.67 12.88
CA GLY A 15 27.50 -28.72 12.27
C GLY A 15 27.40 -28.79 10.75
N CYS A 16 28.29 -28.07 10.08
CA CYS A 16 28.43 -28.02 8.64
C CYS A 16 29.25 -29.22 8.12
N ARG A 17 28.95 -29.65 6.89
CA ARG A 17 29.82 -30.30 5.88
C ARG A 17 29.88 -31.83 5.78
N ARG A 18 29.25 -32.27 4.67
CA ARG A 18 29.90 -32.75 3.44
C ARG A 18 30.24 -34.24 3.40
N TRP A 19 29.32 -34.95 2.77
CA TRP A 19 29.51 -36.27 2.19
C TRP A 19 30.63 -36.20 1.15
N PHE A 20 31.68 -37.01 1.33
CA PHE A 20 32.50 -37.48 0.22
C PHE A 20 32.44 -39.00 0.22
N SER A 21 31.45 -39.51 -0.51
CA SER A 21 31.53 -40.84 -1.11
C SER A 21 32.29 -40.69 -2.43
N GLY A 22 33.29 -41.52 -2.62
CA GLY A 22 33.92 -41.74 -3.93
C GLY A 22 35.31 -41.14 -4.05
N CYS A 23 36.33 -41.96 -3.80
CA CYS A 23 37.35 -42.28 -4.80
C CYS A 23 38.14 -43.49 -4.30
N GLY A 24 38.07 -44.59 -5.05
CA GLY A 24 38.91 -45.74 -4.81
C GLY A 24 40.36 -45.41 -5.14
N THR A 25 41.27 -45.93 -4.32
CA THR A 25 42.65 -46.20 -4.71
C THR A 25 43.09 -47.42 -3.94
N GLY A 26 43.27 -48.54 -4.65
CA GLY A 26 44.01 -49.67 -4.13
C GLY A 26 45.46 -49.25 -3.86
N SER A 27 45.99 -49.68 -2.72
CA SER A 27 47.42 -49.68 -2.46
C SER A 27 47.77 -50.98 -1.75
N ILE A 28 48.62 -51.78 -2.40
CA ILE A 28 48.96 -53.17 -2.05
C ILE A 28 50.20 -53.25 -1.15
N LEU A 29 50.79 -52.12 -0.74
CA LEU A 29 51.85 -52.09 0.28
C LEU A 29 51.53 -51.05 1.36
N GLY A 30 51.34 -51.51 2.59
CA GLY A 30 50.78 -50.80 3.74
C GLY A 30 51.65 -49.68 4.32
N THR A 31 51.87 -48.62 3.57
CA THR A 31 52.25 -47.31 4.12
C THR A 31 51.30 -46.26 3.54
N THR A 32 50.26 -45.91 4.29
CA THR A 32 49.42 -44.76 3.99
C THR A 32 50.26 -43.49 4.13
N THR A 33 50.74 -42.97 3.00
CA THR A 33 51.30 -41.61 2.94
C THR A 33 50.18 -40.63 3.23
N MET A 34 50.08 -40.19 4.49
CA MET A 34 49.19 -39.10 4.89
C MET A 34 49.45 -37.90 3.97
N SER A 35 48.38 -37.34 3.39
CA SER A 35 48.50 -36.20 2.47
C SER A 35 49.26 -35.06 3.16
N GLY A 36 50.26 -34.48 2.49
CA GLY A 36 51.13 -33.44 3.10
C GLY A 36 50.39 -32.22 3.63
N ASN A 37 49.15 -31.99 3.17
CA ASN A 37 48.28 -30.93 3.69
C ASN A 37 47.76 -31.25 5.10
N LEU A 38 47.45 -32.51 5.37
CA LEU A 38 46.96 -32.98 6.68
C LEU A 38 48.05 -32.87 7.75
N LEU A 39 49.30 -33.18 7.38
CA LEU A 39 50.44 -33.08 8.27
C LEU A 39 50.79 -31.62 8.59
N LYS A 40 50.66 -30.73 7.59
CA LYS A 40 50.82 -29.27 7.80
C LYS A 40 49.75 -28.69 8.71
N THR A 41 48.48 -29.06 8.52
CA THR A 41 47.41 -28.63 9.43
C THR A 41 47.63 -29.15 10.86
N LEU A 42 48.07 -30.40 11.03
CA LEU A 42 48.38 -30.95 12.36
C LEU A 42 49.56 -30.24 13.03
N GLN A 43 50.58 -29.87 12.25
CA GLN A 43 51.73 -29.12 12.74
C GLN A 43 51.36 -27.69 13.15
N GLU A 44 50.46 -27.05 12.40
CA GLU A 44 49.95 -25.72 12.69
C GLU A 44 49.02 -25.73 13.92
N ASP A 45 48.15 -26.73 14.03
CA ASP A 45 47.29 -26.95 15.19
C ASP A 45 48.11 -27.20 16.48
N LEU A 46 49.17 -28.02 16.40
CA LEU A 46 50.08 -28.24 17.53
C LEU A 46 50.89 -26.99 17.90
N ARG A 47 51.21 -26.12 16.94
CA ARG A 47 51.84 -24.82 17.23
C ARG A 47 50.86 -23.89 17.93
N ASN A 48 49.63 -23.79 17.43
CA ASN A 48 48.58 -22.96 18.01
C ASN A 48 48.21 -23.42 19.43
N GLU A 49 48.14 -24.73 19.68
CA GLU A 49 47.87 -25.27 21.03
C GLU A 49 49.01 -24.95 22.01
N ASN A 50 50.26 -25.05 21.56
CA ASN A 50 51.42 -24.70 22.41
C ASN A 50 51.46 -23.21 22.72
N GLU A 51 51.16 -22.34 21.75
CA GLU A 51 51.03 -20.89 22.01
C GLU A 51 49.93 -20.58 23.02
N LEU A 52 48.78 -21.26 22.93
CA LEU A 52 47.67 -21.15 23.89
C LEU A 52 48.05 -21.64 25.29
N ARG A 53 48.89 -22.68 25.41
CA ARG A 53 49.37 -23.19 26.71
C ARG A 53 50.47 -22.34 27.34
N THR A 54 51.24 -21.61 26.54
CA THR A 54 52.29 -20.70 27.05
C THR A 54 51.76 -19.34 27.51
N LYS A 55 50.57 -18.94 27.06
CA LYS A 55 49.91 -17.71 27.52
C LYS A 55 49.22 -17.97 28.85
N GLY A 56 49.71 -17.34 29.91
CA GLY A 56 49.16 -17.51 31.26
C GLY A 56 47.69 -17.08 31.34
N ILE A 57 46.97 -17.57 32.35
CA ILE A 57 45.54 -17.26 32.60
C ILE A 57 45.27 -15.74 32.53
N GLY A 58 46.23 -14.90 32.96
CA GLY A 58 46.14 -13.44 32.90
C GLY A 58 46.07 -12.83 31.49
N GLU A 59 46.79 -13.36 30.50
CA GLU A 59 46.76 -12.84 29.12
C GLU A 59 45.45 -13.19 28.39
N THR A 60 44.88 -14.36 28.69
CA THR A 60 43.56 -14.71 28.14
C THR A 60 42.48 -13.79 28.68
N LEU A 61 42.53 -13.46 29.98
CA LEU A 61 41.59 -12.54 30.61
C LEU A 61 41.73 -11.11 30.06
N GLN A 62 42.95 -10.60 29.92
CA GLN A 62 43.20 -9.30 29.30
C GLN A 62 42.65 -9.23 27.87
N ASN A 63 42.84 -10.28 27.06
CA ASN A 63 42.26 -10.35 25.72
C ASN A 63 40.72 -10.31 25.73
N TYR A 64 40.06 -10.95 26.69
CA TYR A 64 38.60 -10.89 26.82
C TYR A 64 38.11 -9.52 27.29
N VAL A 65 38.82 -8.86 28.21
CA VAL A 65 38.50 -7.50 28.68
C VAL A 65 38.65 -6.47 27.55
N HIS A 66 39.72 -6.57 26.77
CA HIS A 66 39.96 -5.70 25.61
C HIS A 66 38.94 -5.94 24.48
N ARG A 67 38.50 -7.20 24.29
CA ARG A 67 37.50 -7.57 23.28
C ARG A 67 36.06 -7.21 23.68
N ALA A 68 35.79 -7.07 24.98
CA ALA A 68 34.49 -6.68 25.51
C ALA A 68 34.30 -5.15 25.62
N GLU A 69 35.23 -4.35 25.09
CA GLU A 69 35.23 -2.87 25.19
C GLU A 69 35.25 -2.36 26.65
N LEU A 70 35.71 -3.20 27.60
CA LEU A 70 35.78 -2.87 29.03
C LEU A 70 37.13 -2.27 29.45
N SER A 71 37.98 -1.89 28.49
CA SER A 71 39.29 -1.29 28.76
C SER A 71 39.20 0.03 29.55
N HIS A 72 38.06 0.72 29.49
CA HIS A 72 37.78 1.92 30.28
C HIS A 72 37.66 1.65 31.79
N MET A 73 37.41 0.40 32.21
CA MET A 73 37.31 0.02 33.63
C MET A 73 38.67 -0.34 34.26
N GLU A 74 39.76 -0.36 33.48
CA GLU A 74 41.10 -0.76 33.95
C GLU A 74 41.78 0.32 34.79
N SER A 75 41.46 1.60 34.56
CA SER A 75 41.96 2.72 35.35
C SER A 75 41.04 3.95 35.26
N PRO A 76 41.05 4.86 36.25
CA PRO A 76 40.31 6.13 36.15
C PRO A 76 40.70 6.97 34.94
N GLU A 77 41.97 6.92 34.52
CA GLU A 77 42.47 7.64 33.35
C GLU A 77 41.93 7.06 32.03
N ALA A 78 41.79 5.73 31.96
CA ALA A 78 41.17 5.06 30.81
C ALA A 78 39.67 5.37 30.71
N ASP A 79 38.98 5.49 31.84
CA ASP A 79 37.57 5.90 31.91
C ASP A 79 37.37 7.33 31.38
N GLU A 80 38.23 8.26 31.80
CA GLU A 80 38.23 9.63 31.27
C GLU A 80 38.54 9.69 29.77
N ALA A 81 39.45 8.87 29.27
CA ALA A 81 39.76 8.82 27.84
C ALA A 81 38.58 8.29 27.04
N PHE A 82 37.88 7.29 27.57
CA PHE A 82 36.70 6.71 26.94
C PHE A 82 35.50 7.66 26.94
N SER A 83 35.24 8.35 28.05
CA SER A 83 34.16 9.35 28.13
C SER A 83 34.37 10.49 27.15
N LYS A 84 35.59 11.03 27.04
CA LYS A 84 35.95 12.03 26.00
C LYS A 84 35.73 11.49 24.59
N SER A 85 36.01 10.22 24.35
CA SER A 85 35.77 9.59 23.04
C SER A 85 34.28 9.40 22.74
N LEU A 86 33.47 9.13 23.76
CA LEU A 86 32.02 9.04 23.65
C LEU A 86 31.42 10.41 23.36
N ASP A 87 31.81 11.43 24.13
CA ASP A 87 31.36 12.81 23.91
C ASP A 87 31.66 13.26 22.49
N ALA A 88 32.88 13.00 21.99
CA ALA A 88 33.25 13.32 20.61
C ALA A 88 32.39 12.58 19.57
N LYS A 89 32.04 11.30 19.80
CA LYS A 89 31.15 10.54 18.90
C LYS A 89 29.72 11.03 18.95
N VAL A 90 29.25 11.42 20.13
CA VAL A 90 27.91 11.99 20.34
C VAL A 90 27.81 13.32 19.61
N ASP A 91 28.80 14.20 19.79
CA ASP A 91 28.89 15.48 19.10
C ASP A 91 28.95 15.30 17.59
N ASP A 92 29.72 14.33 17.09
CA ASP A 92 29.78 14.00 15.66
C ASP A 92 28.42 13.53 15.12
N LEU A 93 27.72 12.68 15.88
CA LEU A 93 26.38 12.20 15.53
C LEU A 93 25.37 13.36 15.45
N PHE A 94 25.38 14.26 16.44
CA PHE A 94 24.49 15.41 16.48
C PHE A 94 24.88 16.51 15.49
N ALA A 95 26.15 16.63 15.13
CA ALA A 95 26.60 17.52 14.05
C ALA A 95 26.06 17.07 12.68
N HIS A 96 25.83 15.77 12.50
CA HIS A 96 25.31 15.20 11.26
C HIS A 96 23.78 15.23 11.16
N ILE A 97 23.06 15.38 12.28
CA ILE A 97 21.60 15.50 12.28
C ILE A 97 21.24 16.97 12.03
N PRO A 98 20.65 17.32 10.88
CA PRO A 98 20.24 18.69 10.62
C PRO A 98 19.13 19.06 11.61
N LEU A 99 19.46 19.92 12.56
CA LEU A 99 18.47 20.49 13.46
C LEU A 99 17.55 21.42 12.65
N PRO A 100 16.22 21.22 12.71
CA PRO A 100 15.30 22.11 12.04
C PRO A 100 15.41 23.52 12.62
N GLN A 101 15.36 24.53 11.75
CA GLN A 101 15.39 25.95 12.15
C GLN A 101 14.28 26.32 13.14
N ASP A 102 13.14 25.62 13.09
CA ASP A 102 12.03 25.77 14.02
C ASP A 102 11.51 24.37 14.41
N PRO A 103 11.97 23.80 15.55
CA PRO A 103 11.58 22.46 15.97
C PRO A 103 10.09 22.37 16.31
N MET A 104 9.47 23.47 16.73
CA MET A 104 8.07 23.48 17.12
C MET A 104 7.16 23.43 15.89
N LYS A 105 7.51 24.13 14.81
CA LYS A 105 6.76 24.00 13.54
C LYS A 105 6.84 22.61 12.94
N VAL A 106 8.01 21.97 12.99
CA VAL A 106 8.18 20.61 12.45
C VAL A 106 7.40 19.59 13.29
N ALA A 107 7.39 19.74 14.62
CA ALA A 107 6.62 18.87 15.50
C ALA A 107 5.10 19.02 15.36
N LEU A 108 4.64 20.22 14.94
CA LEU A 108 3.22 20.52 14.72
C LEU A 108 2.80 20.38 13.24
N ALA A 109 3.73 20.07 12.35
CA ALA A 109 3.40 19.88 10.94
C ALA A 109 2.53 18.62 10.82
N LEU A 110 1.42 18.75 10.11
CA LEU A 110 0.55 17.61 9.81
C LEU A 110 1.37 16.55 9.10
N THR A 111 1.26 15.33 9.61
CA THR A 111 1.85 14.16 8.98
C THR A 111 1.08 13.82 7.70
N ASP A 112 1.74 13.16 6.75
CA ASP A 112 1.10 12.76 5.49
C ASP A 112 -0.15 11.89 5.73
N GLU A 113 -0.19 11.14 6.83
CA GLU A 113 -1.35 10.33 7.20
C GLU A 113 -2.52 11.18 7.70
N GLU A 114 -2.26 12.22 8.51
CA GLU A 114 -3.30 13.16 8.96
C GLU A 114 -3.90 13.95 7.79
N VAL A 115 -3.06 14.33 6.81
CA VAL A 115 -3.54 15.01 5.59
C VAL A 115 -4.45 14.09 4.77
N LYS A 116 -4.12 12.80 4.65
CA LYS A 116 -4.97 11.82 3.96
C LYS A 116 -6.28 11.60 4.71
N GLU A 117 -6.24 11.54 6.04
CA GLU A 117 -7.44 11.41 6.87
C GLU A 117 -8.36 12.63 6.71
N GLU A 118 -7.81 13.84 6.70
CA GLU A 118 -8.57 15.07 6.46
C GLU A 118 -9.23 15.06 5.06
N ALA A 119 -8.50 14.64 4.03
CA ALA A 119 -9.04 14.51 2.68
C ALA A 119 -10.19 13.47 2.60
N ALA A 120 -10.02 12.32 3.26
CA ALA A 120 -11.07 11.29 3.34
C ALA A 120 -12.31 11.81 4.09
N ALA A 121 -12.11 12.58 5.16
CA ALA A 121 -13.20 13.18 5.92
C ALA A 121 -13.96 14.22 5.09
N GLU A 122 -13.26 15.07 4.33
CA GLU A 122 -13.91 16.03 3.43
C GLU A 122 -14.70 15.34 2.32
N PHE A 123 -14.19 14.24 1.76
CA PHE A 123 -14.94 13.43 0.79
C PHE A 123 -16.26 12.92 1.37
N VAL A 124 -16.25 12.40 2.60
CA VAL A 124 -17.47 11.94 3.28
C VAL A 124 -18.43 13.11 3.52
N LYS A 125 -17.92 14.27 3.96
CA LYS A 125 -18.76 15.47 4.14
C LYS A 125 -19.43 15.89 2.84
N GLU A 126 -18.71 15.87 1.72
CA GLU A 126 -19.25 16.22 0.41
C GLU A 126 -20.30 15.21 -0.07
N ALA A 127 -20.04 13.92 0.07
CA ALA A 127 -21.01 12.87 -0.27
C ALA A 127 -22.32 13.01 0.54
N VAL A 128 -22.22 13.33 1.84
CA VAL A 128 -23.39 13.58 2.69
C VAL A 128 -24.13 14.84 2.25
N ARG A 129 -23.42 15.93 1.92
CA ARG A 129 -24.04 17.15 1.39
C ARG A 129 -24.79 16.86 0.10
N GLU A 130 -24.17 16.16 -0.85
CA GLU A 130 -24.81 15.83 -2.13
C GLU A 130 -26.07 14.97 -1.94
N MET A 131 -25.98 13.94 -1.09
CA MET A 131 -27.13 13.11 -0.75
C MET A 131 -28.27 13.91 -0.12
N TYR A 132 -27.94 14.90 0.71
CA TYR A 132 -28.94 15.80 1.29
C TYR A 132 -29.63 16.65 0.21
N TRP A 133 -28.87 17.24 -0.71
CA TRP A 133 -29.42 18.02 -1.82
C TRP A 133 -30.31 17.18 -2.74
N ARG A 134 -29.85 15.99 -3.14
CA ARG A 134 -30.67 15.05 -3.94
C ARG A 134 -31.99 14.70 -3.25
N LYS A 135 -31.98 14.52 -1.93
CA LYS A 135 -33.21 14.27 -1.15
C LYS A 135 -34.14 15.48 -1.14
N LEU A 136 -33.61 16.69 -1.03
CA LEU A 136 -34.42 17.91 -1.11
C LEU A 136 -35.05 18.05 -2.49
N ASP A 137 -34.28 17.87 -3.55
CA ASP A 137 -34.77 17.97 -4.93
C ASP A 137 -35.84 16.91 -5.22
N ALA A 138 -35.62 15.67 -4.78
CA ALA A 138 -36.59 14.59 -4.91
C ALA A 138 -37.91 14.91 -4.18
N LYS A 139 -37.83 15.48 -2.97
CA LYS A 139 -39.02 15.90 -2.22
C LYS A 139 -39.75 17.04 -2.93
N GLN A 140 -39.04 18.05 -3.42
CA GLN A 140 -39.65 19.15 -4.17
C GLN A 140 -40.31 18.66 -5.45
N ALA A 141 -39.66 17.75 -6.19
CA ALA A 141 -40.24 17.14 -7.38
C ALA A 141 -41.50 16.34 -7.06
N GLU A 142 -41.51 15.57 -5.96
CA GLU A 142 -42.69 14.84 -5.52
C GLU A 142 -43.82 15.78 -5.08
N GLU A 143 -43.52 16.85 -4.33
CA GLU A 143 -44.51 17.85 -3.94
C GLU A 143 -45.16 18.52 -5.16
N LEU A 144 -44.37 18.86 -6.17
CA LEU A 144 -44.89 19.42 -7.42
C LEU A 144 -45.76 18.40 -8.17
N ARG A 145 -45.34 17.14 -8.21
CA ARG A 145 -46.12 16.04 -8.81
C ARG A 145 -47.47 15.86 -8.10
N LEU A 146 -47.48 15.85 -6.76
CA LEU A 146 -48.69 15.72 -5.96
C LEU A 146 -49.61 16.94 -6.13
N LYS A 147 -49.08 18.16 -6.10
CA LYS A 147 -49.84 19.39 -6.38
C LYS A 147 -50.47 19.37 -7.78
N GLY A 148 -49.73 18.85 -8.77
CA GLY A 148 -50.25 18.66 -10.13
C GLY A 148 -51.40 17.64 -10.18
N ALA A 149 -51.24 16.50 -9.51
CA ALA A 149 -52.26 15.47 -9.40
C ALA A 149 -53.53 15.97 -8.69
N GLU A 150 -53.37 16.69 -7.58
CA GLU A 150 -54.48 17.29 -6.85
C GLU A 150 -55.27 18.27 -7.73
N LYS A 151 -54.59 19.14 -8.47
CA LYS A 151 -55.23 20.05 -9.42
C LYS A 151 -55.98 19.32 -10.53
N LYS A 152 -55.45 18.21 -11.06
CA LYS A 152 -56.17 17.38 -12.05
C LYS A 152 -57.42 16.75 -11.45
N LEU A 153 -57.30 16.17 -10.25
CA LEU A 153 -58.41 15.57 -9.51
C LEU A 153 -59.54 16.58 -9.27
N GLN A 154 -59.20 17.80 -8.85
CA GLN A 154 -60.18 18.87 -8.64
C GLN A 154 -60.87 19.30 -9.94
N LYS A 155 -60.18 19.27 -11.09
CA LYS A 155 -60.73 19.68 -12.39
C LYS A 155 -61.59 18.63 -13.08
N GLN A 156 -61.14 17.38 -13.10
CA GLN A 156 -61.75 16.28 -13.87
C GLN A 156 -62.61 15.34 -13.00
N GLY A 157 -62.50 15.45 -11.68
CA GLY A 157 -63.13 14.54 -10.73
C GLY A 157 -62.36 13.22 -10.58
N ALA A 158 -62.66 12.48 -9.51
CA ALA A 158 -61.90 11.29 -9.13
C ALA A 158 -61.96 10.16 -10.17
N SER A 159 -63.14 9.89 -10.73
CA SER A 159 -63.35 8.77 -11.66
C SER A 159 -62.47 8.88 -12.90
N GLN A 160 -62.48 10.04 -13.57
CA GLN A 160 -61.73 10.26 -14.80
C GLN A 160 -60.22 10.25 -14.56
N TYR A 161 -59.77 10.85 -13.46
CA TYR A 161 -58.35 10.87 -13.09
C TYR A 161 -57.76 9.47 -12.87
N PHE A 162 -58.48 8.58 -12.18
CA PHE A 162 -57.99 7.21 -11.93
C PHE A 162 -58.06 6.32 -13.17
N GLU A 163 -59.02 6.55 -14.07
CA GLU A 163 -59.08 5.87 -15.36
C GLU A 163 -57.89 6.27 -16.26
N GLU A 164 -57.63 7.58 -16.43
CA GLU A 164 -56.48 8.10 -17.20
C GLU A 164 -55.16 7.50 -16.66
N ARG A 165 -54.99 7.49 -15.34
CA ARG A 165 -53.78 6.93 -14.70
C ARG A 165 -53.61 5.43 -14.97
N ARG A 166 -54.70 4.66 -14.98
CA ARG A 166 -54.67 3.22 -15.26
C ARG A 166 -54.32 2.95 -16.73
N GLU A 167 -54.79 3.79 -17.65
CA GLU A 167 -54.43 3.70 -19.06
C GLU A 167 -52.96 4.09 -19.30
N GLU A 168 -52.45 5.12 -18.64
CA GLU A 168 -51.04 5.51 -18.69
C GLU A 168 -50.11 4.40 -18.18
N GLU A 169 -50.47 3.73 -17.10
CA GLU A 169 -49.72 2.60 -16.56
C GLU A 169 -49.70 1.42 -17.55
N ARG A 170 -50.84 1.08 -18.16
CA ARG A 170 -50.90 0.06 -19.22
C ARG A 170 -50.04 0.42 -20.43
N LEU A 171 -49.98 1.69 -20.82
CA LEU A 171 -49.13 2.16 -21.91
C LEU A 171 -47.65 2.07 -21.54
N ARG A 172 -47.29 2.41 -20.30
CA ARG A 172 -45.92 2.26 -19.79
C ARG A 172 -45.49 0.79 -19.73
N GLU A 173 -46.36 -0.10 -19.26
CA GLU A 173 -46.10 -1.55 -19.25
C GLU A 173 -45.88 -2.10 -20.67
N ARG A 174 -46.69 -1.67 -21.63
CA ARG A 174 -46.51 -2.03 -23.04
C ARG A 174 -45.20 -1.50 -23.62
N ALA A 175 -44.84 -0.27 -23.29
CA ALA A 175 -43.58 0.34 -23.73
C ALA A 175 -42.37 -0.38 -23.10
N SER A 176 -42.43 -0.74 -21.81
CA SER A 176 -41.35 -1.46 -21.15
C SER A 176 -41.20 -2.89 -21.66
N THR A 177 -42.29 -3.61 -21.93
CA THR A 177 -42.23 -4.94 -22.56
C THR A 177 -41.71 -4.89 -24.00
N GLN A 178 -42.03 -3.84 -24.77
CA GLN A 178 -41.45 -3.66 -26.11
C GLN A 178 -39.95 -3.38 -26.08
N LEU A 179 -39.45 -2.64 -25.09
CA LEU A 179 -38.01 -2.40 -24.93
C LEU A 179 -37.24 -3.67 -24.52
N VAL A 180 -37.85 -4.55 -23.72
CA VAL A 180 -37.24 -5.83 -23.32
C VAL A 180 -37.28 -6.87 -24.46
N ALA A 181 -38.24 -6.76 -25.39
CA ALA A 181 -38.40 -7.69 -26.51
C ALA A 181 -37.55 -7.38 -27.75
N GLN A 182 -36.74 -6.32 -27.76
CA GLN A 182 -35.75 -6.12 -28.81
C GLN A 182 -34.58 -7.11 -28.62
N PRO A 183 -34.34 -8.05 -29.54
CA PRO A 183 -33.15 -8.88 -29.48
C PRO A 183 -31.94 -7.98 -29.72
N LEU A 184 -31.01 -7.95 -28.76
CA LEU A 184 -29.64 -7.49 -29.00
C LEU A 184 -29.06 -8.38 -30.11
N ALA A 185 -29.09 -7.88 -31.34
CA ALA A 185 -28.34 -8.45 -32.45
C ALA A 185 -26.85 -8.30 -32.11
N VAL A 186 -26.28 -9.35 -31.52
CA VAL A 186 -24.83 -9.49 -31.37
C VAL A 186 -24.30 -9.86 -32.76
N GLU A 187 -23.89 -8.84 -33.51
CA GLU A 187 -23.13 -9.03 -34.74
C GLU A 187 -21.74 -9.61 -34.40
N PRO A 188 -21.32 -10.70 -35.06
CA PRO A 188 -20.00 -11.28 -34.84
C PRO A 188 -18.91 -10.36 -35.39
N HIS A 189 -18.01 -9.93 -34.52
CA HIS A 189 -16.85 -9.12 -34.88
C HIS A 189 -15.99 -9.82 -35.95
N SER A 190 -15.82 -9.14 -37.10
CA SER A 190 -14.69 -9.31 -38.02
C SER A 190 -13.86 -8.02 -38.00
N PRO A 191 -12.52 -8.09 -37.97
CA PRO A 191 -11.67 -6.93 -37.74
C PRO A 191 -11.47 -6.11 -39.02
N VAL A 192 -10.98 -4.88 -38.80
CA VAL A 192 -10.42 -3.92 -39.77
C VAL A 192 -11.35 -2.75 -40.13
N GLY A 193 -10.93 -1.56 -39.70
CA GLY A 193 -11.17 -0.31 -40.43
C GLY A 193 -12.04 0.72 -39.71
N LYS A 194 -11.36 1.66 -39.03
CA LYS A 194 -11.80 3.02 -38.65
C LYS A 194 -13.10 3.50 -39.31
N VAL A 195 -14.10 3.89 -38.50
CA VAL A 195 -14.83 5.17 -38.60
C VAL A 195 -15.58 5.41 -37.27
N VAL A 196 -15.51 6.66 -36.83
CA VAL A 196 -16.14 7.30 -35.67
C VAL A 196 -17.66 7.26 -35.74
N THR A 197 -18.32 6.79 -34.67
CA THR A 197 -19.66 7.28 -34.27
C THR A 197 -19.79 7.21 -32.75
N ALA A 198 -19.98 8.37 -32.14
CA ALA A 198 -20.15 8.56 -30.72
C ALA A 198 -21.43 7.88 -30.19
N SER A 199 -21.30 7.21 -29.05
CA SER A 199 -22.38 6.99 -28.09
C SER A 199 -21.81 7.25 -26.69
N PRO A 200 -22.47 8.10 -25.87
CA PRO A 200 -21.96 8.53 -24.58
C PRO A 200 -22.42 7.51 -23.55
N LEU A 201 -21.56 6.58 -23.17
CA LEU A 201 -21.61 5.82 -21.92
C LEU A 201 -20.50 4.76 -21.99
N GLN A 202 -19.25 5.19 -21.95
CA GLN A 202 -18.16 4.30 -21.56
C GLN A 202 -17.29 5.07 -20.58
N ASN A 203 -17.29 4.59 -19.34
CA ASN A 203 -16.26 4.89 -18.35
C ASN A 203 -14.92 4.58 -19.01
N LEU A 204 -14.19 5.62 -19.38
CA LEU A 204 -12.82 5.50 -19.86
C LEU A 204 -11.93 5.82 -18.66
N ASP A 205 -11.36 4.75 -18.13
CA ASP A 205 -10.29 4.79 -17.15
C ASP A 205 -9.23 5.80 -17.56
N SER A 206 -8.95 6.69 -16.62
CA SER A 206 -8.11 7.87 -16.75
C SER A 206 -6.65 7.51 -17.01
N THR A 207 -6.24 7.59 -18.28
CA THR A 207 -4.87 8.00 -18.65
C THR A 207 -4.91 9.06 -19.74
N LEU A 208 -5.82 10.03 -19.63
CA LEU A 208 -5.77 11.23 -20.46
C LEU A 208 -4.71 12.18 -19.92
N SER A 209 -3.89 12.71 -20.82
CA SER A 209 -2.83 13.65 -20.44
C SER A 209 -3.45 14.98 -19.98
N ALA A 210 -2.69 15.75 -19.18
CA ALA A 210 -3.14 17.05 -18.69
C ALA A 210 -3.49 18.06 -19.80
N GLU A 211 -2.99 17.85 -21.02
CA GLU A 211 -3.30 18.68 -22.19
C GLU A 211 -4.67 18.31 -22.78
N GLU A 212 -4.98 17.02 -22.92
CA GLU A 212 -6.27 16.54 -23.44
C GLU A 212 -7.43 16.94 -22.51
N LEU A 213 -7.22 16.90 -21.19
CA LEU A 213 -8.23 17.37 -20.22
C LEU A 213 -8.50 18.88 -20.33
N ARG A 214 -7.48 19.68 -20.68
CA ARG A 214 -7.66 21.13 -20.88
C ARG A 214 -8.42 21.43 -22.16
N GLU A 215 -8.16 20.68 -23.22
CA GLU A 215 -8.89 20.79 -24.48
C GLU A 215 -10.36 20.38 -24.32
N GLU A 216 -10.63 19.29 -23.60
CA GLU A 216 -12.00 18.84 -23.33
C GLU A 216 -12.77 19.85 -22.48
N LEU A 217 -12.12 20.43 -21.46
CA LEU A 217 -12.72 21.47 -20.63
C LEU A 217 -13.00 22.75 -21.44
N ALA A 218 -12.09 23.14 -22.35
CA ALA A 218 -12.30 24.27 -23.24
C ALA A 218 -13.48 24.03 -24.21
N ALA A 219 -13.58 22.82 -24.77
CA ALA A 219 -14.70 22.42 -25.63
C ALA A 219 -16.03 22.45 -24.86
N MET A 220 -16.04 21.94 -23.63
CA MET A 220 -17.21 21.93 -22.77
C MET A 220 -17.66 23.35 -22.41
N LYS A 221 -16.72 24.25 -22.09
CA LYS A 221 -17.00 25.67 -21.86
C LYS A 221 -17.63 26.34 -23.08
N ALA A 222 -17.10 26.11 -24.28
CA ALA A 222 -17.66 26.65 -25.50
C ALA A 222 -19.11 26.18 -25.74
N ASN A 223 -19.40 24.91 -25.47
CA ASN A 223 -20.74 24.35 -25.59
C ASN A 223 -21.73 24.98 -24.59
N VAL A 224 -21.29 25.20 -23.35
CA VAL A 224 -22.11 25.87 -22.32
C VAL A 224 -22.40 27.32 -22.71
N SER A 225 -21.39 28.08 -23.14
CA SER A 225 -21.62 29.46 -23.61
C SER A 225 -22.58 29.54 -24.79
N ARG A 226 -22.50 28.59 -25.73
CA ARG A 226 -23.45 28.51 -26.85
C ARG A 226 -24.88 28.22 -26.39
N LEU A 227 -25.06 27.35 -25.39
CA LEU A 227 -26.37 27.08 -24.81
C LEU A 227 -26.93 28.29 -24.05
N GLU A 228 -26.08 29.03 -23.33
CA GLU A 228 -26.48 30.27 -22.66
C GLU A 228 -26.95 31.34 -23.64
N GLU A 229 -26.27 31.50 -24.78
CA GLU A 229 -26.73 32.40 -25.85
C GLU A 229 -28.09 31.98 -26.40
N LEU A 230 -28.27 30.69 -26.71
CA LEU A 230 -29.55 30.18 -27.21
C LEU A 230 -30.70 30.37 -26.21
N LEU A 231 -30.42 30.34 -24.91
CA LEU A 231 -31.42 30.62 -23.88
C LEU A 231 -31.75 32.11 -23.79
N ARG A 232 -30.77 33.01 -23.98
CA ARG A 232 -31.01 34.47 -24.00
C ARG A 232 -31.84 34.93 -25.22
N TYR A 233 -31.76 34.23 -26.35
CA TYR A 233 -32.57 34.54 -27.53
C TYR A 233 -34.01 33.99 -27.48
N LYS A 234 -34.34 33.17 -26.48
CA LYS A 234 -35.66 32.50 -26.36
C LYS A 234 -36.61 33.15 -25.36
N THR A 235 -36.17 34.25 -24.73
CA THR A 235 -36.98 35.18 -23.92
C THR A 235 -37.24 36.46 -24.69
#